data_AF-A0A7K4EAD9-F1
#
_entry.id   AF-A0A7K4EAD9-F1
#
_cell.length_a   1.000
_cell.length_b   1.000
_cell.length_c   1.000
_cell.angle_alpha   90.00
_cell.angle_beta   90.00
_cell.angle_gamma   90.00
#
_symmetry.space_group_name_H-M   'P 1'
#
loop_
_entity.id
_entity.type
_entity.pdbx_description
1 polymer ?
#
loop_
_entity_poly.entity_id
_entity_poly.type
_entity_poly.pdbx_seq_one_letter_code
_entity_poly.pdbx_strand_id
1 'polypeptide(L)'
;MTPFSVKDVYDVFLRNLQAESLRRDFFTRYYLPSLSDSKRKAPLDSLYSEFSQSLVVSGDAKASPDGYSLTLRGEDPAVISEWVRLYIQSAEDTARKEVIKNASREAEVRARNLNQQIVALRERGQRSREDLVIQLQEALKIAQSIGLENPPILSGGLGGEVSADMGGQLTYMRGSRALRAEIENLQRRQSDDPFIPGLRALQVKYSLFNSFEVAPENVSVYRQDGPIEIPDTPVRVKVGLILAIGLLLGCVLGVIVALGRWLYEMNRK
;
A
#
# COMPACT_ATOMS: atom_id res chain seq x y z
N MET A 1 -3.26 7.47 -10.40
CA MET A 1 -2.44 7.10 -9.23
C MET A 1 -1.38 6.14 -9.70
N THR A 2 -0.14 6.34 -9.27
CA THR A 2 1.02 5.52 -9.61
C THR A 2 0.95 4.19 -8.87
N PRO A 3 1.50 3.08 -9.43
CA PRO A 3 1.63 1.83 -8.69
C PRO A 3 2.49 2.04 -7.43
N PHE A 4 2.26 1.24 -6.40
CA PHE A 4 3.09 1.23 -5.19
C PHE A 4 4.56 1.04 -5.57
N SER A 5 5.41 1.98 -5.16
CA SER A 5 6.85 1.83 -5.24
C SER A 5 7.37 1.04 -4.04
N VAL A 6 8.60 0.51 -4.16
CA VAL A 6 9.29 -0.15 -3.04
C VAL A 6 9.40 0.80 -1.84
N LYS A 7 9.59 2.10 -2.09
CA LYS A 7 9.65 3.13 -1.05
C LYS A 7 8.31 3.26 -0.32
N ASP A 8 7.20 3.32 -1.04
CA ASP A 8 5.86 3.43 -0.42
C ASP A 8 5.56 2.24 0.50
N VAL A 9 5.94 1.03 0.08
CA VAL A 9 5.79 -0.20 0.88
C VAL A 9 6.66 -0.13 2.14
N TYR A 10 7.92 0.29 2.00
CA TYR A 10 8.84 0.44 3.12
C TYR A 10 8.39 1.53 4.10
N ASP A 11 7.85 2.65 3.61
CA ASP A 11 7.33 3.73 4.44
C ASP A 11 6.10 3.28 5.26
N VAL A 12 5.27 2.37 4.71
CA VAL A 12 4.19 1.73 5.47
C VAL A 12 4.75 0.86 6.60
N PHE A 13 5.80 0.08 6.32
CA PHE A 13 6.48 -0.70 7.36
C PHE A 13 7.06 0.20 8.45
N LEU A 14 7.82 1.23 8.09
CA LEU A 14 8.46 2.14 9.03
C LEU A 14 7.44 2.83 9.94
N ARG A 15 6.33 3.31 9.36
CA ARG A 15 5.24 3.93 10.12
C ARG A 15 4.63 2.96 11.14
N ASN A 16 4.48 1.69 10.78
CA ASN A 16 4.02 0.64 11.70
C ASN A 16 5.08 0.29 12.76
N LEU A 17 6.35 0.21 12.38
CA LEU A 17 7.47 -0.03 13.29
C LEU A 17 7.62 1.07 14.34
N GLN A 18 7.31 2.32 13.99
CA GLN A 18 7.34 3.47 14.89
C GLN A 18 6.00 3.73 15.60
N ALA A 19 4.97 2.94 15.31
CA ALA A 19 3.62 3.20 15.80
C ALA A 19 3.52 3.00 17.33
N GLU A 20 2.89 3.97 17.99
CA GLU A 20 2.60 3.89 19.42
C GLU A 20 1.67 2.72 19.75
N SER A 21 0.74 2.37 18.85
CA SER A 21 -0.15 1.21 19.01
C SER A 21 0.64 -0.11 19.07
N LEU A 22 1.61 -0.30 18.17
CA LEU A 22 2.51 -1.45 18.18
C LEU A 22 3.31 -1.50 19.49
N ARG A 23 3.88 -0.36 19.90
CA ARG A 23 4.64 -0.25 21.15
C ARG A 23 3.79 -0.63 22.37
N ARG A 24 2.55 -0.17 22.45
CA ARG A 24 1.63 -0.48 23.55
C ARG A 24 1.17 -1.93 23.55
N ASP A 25 0.87 -2.49 22.39
CA ASP A 25 0.50 -3.90 22.26
C ASP A 25 1.65 -4.80 22.70
N PHE A 26 2.87 -4.51 22.22
CA PHE A 26 4.06 -5.23 22.62
C PHE A 26 4.33 -5.13 24.13
N PHE A 27 4.21 -3.94 24.70
CA PHE A 27 4.36 -3.73 26.14
C PHE A 27 3.41 -4.61 26.94
N THR A 28 2.13 -4.64 26.55
CA THR A 28 1.09 -5.36 27.28
C THR A 28 1.25 -6.88 27.15
N ARG A 29 1.63 -7.36 25.96
CA ARG A 29 1.70 -8.80 25.67
C ARG A 29 3.00 -9.47 26.09
N TYR A 30 4.13 -8.76 25.98
CA TYR A 30 5.46 -9.36 26.17
C TYR A 30 6.23 -8.75 27.34
N TYR A 31 6.31 -7.42 27.41
CA TYR A 31 7.10 -6.75 28.44
C TYR A 31 6.48 -6.87 29.84
N LEU A 32 5.21 -6.49 30.00
CA LEU A 32 4.54 -6.45 31.30
C LEU A 32 4.48 -7.83 32.00
N PRO A 33 4.18 -8.94 31.31
CA PRO A 33 4.21 -10.28 31.92
C PRO A 33 5.61 -10.72 32.35
N SER A 34 6.66 -10.25 31.67
CA SER A 34 8.06 -10.61 31.98
C SER A 34 8.60 -9.98 33.27
N LEU A 35 7.96 -8.92 33.77
CA LEU A 35 8.39 -8.25 34.99
C LEU A 35 8.16 -9.13 36.23
N SER A 36 9.03 -9.00 37.23
CA SER A 36 8.84 -9.64 38.53
C SER A 36 7.62 -9.10 39.27
N ASP A 37 7.06 -9.88 40.19
CA ASP A 37 5.89 -9.47 40.98
C ASP A 37 6.13 -8.19 41.80
N SER A 38 7.38 -7.89 42.15
CA SER A 38 7.77 -6.64 42.80
C SER A 38 7.73 -5.45 41.83
N LYS A 39 8.27 -5.60 40.61
CA LYS A 39 8.27 -4.55 39.59
C LYS A 39 6.86 -4.27 39.05
N ARG A 40 6.00 -5.29 38.93
CA ARG A 40 4.60 -5.12 38.46
C ARG A 40 3.70 -4.27 39.36
N LYS A 41 4.08 -4.05 40.63
CA LYS A 41 3.32 -3.19 41.57
C LYS A 41 3.49 -1.70 41.28
N ALA A 42 4.46 -1.31 40.45
CA ALA A 42 4.65 0.08 40.06
C ALA A 42 3.49 0.60 39.19
N PRO A 43 3.26 1.93 39.13
CA PRO A 43 2.25 2.51 38.24
C PRO A 43 2.50 2.12 36.78
N LEU A 44 1.43 1.74 36.06
CA LEU A 44 1.51 1.27 34.68
C LEU A 44 2.20 2.27 33.75
N ASP A 45 1.91 3.57 33.90
CA ASP A 45 2.50 4.62 33.09
C ASP A 45 4.02 4.75 33.29
N SER A 46 4.50 4.51 34.52
CA SER A 46 5.94 4.52 34.81
C SER A 46 6.64 3.34 34.16
N LEU A 47 6.04 2.15 34.24
CA LEU A 47 6.56 0.94 33.58
C LEU A 47 6.59 1.09 32.06
N TYR A 48 5.54 1.70 31.49
CA TYR A 48 5.48 1.98 30.05
C TYR A 48 6.54 3.00 29.62
N SER A 49 6.74 4.07 30.40
CA SER A 49 7.76 5.08 30.13
C SER A 49 9.18 4.47 30.14
N GLU A 50 9.48 3.62 31.12
CA GLU A 50 10.77 2.90 31.20
C GLU A 50 11.00 2.02 29.96
N PHE A 51 9.99 1.23 29.58
CA PHE A 51 10.04 0.41 28.36
C PHE A 51 10.20 1.26 27.09
N SER A 52 9.44 2.35 26.97
CA SER A 52 9.48 3.22 25.79
C SER A 52 10.86 3.88 25.62
N GLN A 53 11.56 4.19 26.71
CA GLN A 53 12.94 4.71 26.66
C GLN A 53 13.99 3.64 26.35
N SER A 54 13.69 2.36 26.60
CA SER A 54 14.59 1.25 26.29
C SER A 54 14.51 0.79 24.84
N LEU A 55 13.36 1.02 24.17
CA LEU A 55 13.12 0.71 22.76
C LEU A 55 13.27 1.97 21.89
N VAL A 56 14.33 2.03 21.08
CA VAL A 56 14.62 3.16 20.20
C VAL A 56 14.65 2.69 18.75
N VAL A 57 13.87 3.38 17.90
CA VAL A 57 13.93 3.24 16.45
C VAL A 57 14.53 4.53 15.90
N SER A 58 15.71 4.45 15.30
CA SER A 58 16.43 5.60 14.75
C SER A 58 16.84 5.35 13.32
N GLY A 59 16.71 6.36 12.46
CA GLY A 59 17.33 6.35 11.14
C GLY A 59 18.81 6.66 11.24
N ASP A 60 19.66 5.94 10.51
CA ASP A 60 21.08 6.25 10.41
C ASP A 60 21.41 6.81 9.03
N ALA A 61 21.11 8.10 8.84
CA ALA A 61 21.37 8.80 7.59
C ALA A 61 22.87 8.86 7.20
N LYS A 62 23.79 8.55 8.14
CA LYS A 62 25.24 8.52 7.86
C LYS A 62 25.69 7.15 7.33
N ALA A 63 25.09 6.06 7.78
CA ALA A 63 25.38 4.70 7.30
C ALA A 63 24.55 4.31 6.07
N SER A 64 23.28 4.70 6.00
CA SER A 64 22.42 4.52 4.83
C SER A 64 21.24 5.51 4.83
N PRO A 65 21.02 6.28 3.75
CA PRO A 65 19.98 7.31 3.70
C PRO A 65 18.55 6.82 4.01
N ASP A 66 18.27 5.55 3.68
CA ASP A 66 16.98 4.88 3.93
C ASP A 66 17.08 3.78 5.01
N GLY A 67 18.20 3.71 5.76
CA GLY A 67 18.46 2.68 6.76
C GLY A 67 17.93 3.06 8.15
N TYR A 68 17.29 2.10 8.83
CA TYR A 68 16.80 2.26 10.20
C TYR A 68 17.34 1.17 11.11
N SER A 69 17.72 1.55 12.33
CA SER A 69 18.17 0.67 13.40
C SER A 69 17.12 0.59 14.50
N LEU A 70 16.76 -0.61 14.92
CA LEU A 70 15.98 -0.87 16.13
C LEU A 70 16.92 -1.32 17.24
N THR A 71 16.93 -0.60 18.35
CA THR A 71 17.71 -0.93 19.54
C THR A 71 16.78 -1.15 20.71
N LEU A 72 16.95 -2.27 21.42
CA LEU A 72 16.24 -2.58 22.65
C LEU A 72 17.25 -2.87 23.76
N ARG A 73 17.06 -2.26 24.93
CA ARG A 73 17.93 -2.46 26.11
C ARG A 73 17.24 -3.29 27.17
N GLY A 74 17.94 -4.27 27.73
CA GLY A 74 17.45 -5.06 28.85
C GLY A 74 18.54 -5.87 29.55
N GLU A 75 18.12 -6.72 30.48
CA GLU A 75 19.01 -7.47 31.37
C GLU A 75 19.52 -8.78 30.72
N ASP A 76 18.65 -9.52 30.02
CA ASP A 76 18.98 -10.80 29.39
C ASP A 76 19.10 -10.66 27.86
N PRO A 77 20.32 -10.83 27.28
CA PRO A 77 20.53 -10.75 25.84
C PRO A 77 19.66 -11.70 25.01
N ALA A 78 19.38 -12.91 25.50
CA ALA A 78 18.57 -13.89 24.80
C ALA A 78 17.11 -13.42 24.67
N VAL A 79 16.53 -12.95 25.78
CA VAL A 79 15.16 -12.40 25.81
C VAL A 79 15.05 -11.16 24.93
N ILE A 80 16.06 -10.28 24.96
CA ILE A 80 16.05 -9.03 24.18
C ILE A 80 16.16 -9.31 22.69
N SER A 81 16.99 -10.26 22.27
CA SER A 81 17.09 -10.66 20.86
C SER A 81 15.76 -11.20 20.32
N GLU A 82 15.04 -12.00 21.13
CA GLU A 82 13.73 -12.52 20.78
C GLU A 82 12.69 -11.40 20.71
N TRP A 83 12.73 -10.45 21.64
CA TRP A 83 11.84 -9.30 21.64
C TRP A 83 12.03 -8.38 20.44
N VAL A 84 13.27 -8.13 20.03
CA VAL A 84 13.57 -7.39 18.79
C VAL A 84 12.96 -8.12 17.59
N ARG A 85 13.13 -9.44 17.50
CA ARG A 85 12.53 -10.25 16.44
C ARG A 85 11.01 -10.17 16.43
N LEU A 86 10.38 -10.38 17.58
CA LEU A 86 8.91 -10.34 17.73
C LEU A 86 8.33 -8.95 17.42
N TYR A 87 9.04 -7.89 17.80
CA TYR A 87 8.62 -6.52 17.53
C TYR A 87 8.65 -6.23 16.02
N ILE A 88 9.73 -6.60 15.33
CA ILE A 88 9.86 -6.46 13.88
C ILE A 88 8.80 -7.30 13.16
N GLN A 89 8.59 -8.55 13.56
CA GLN A 89 7.58 -9.44 12.97
C GLN A 89 6.16 -8.87 13.14
N SER A 90 5.85 -8.30 14.30
CA SER A 90 4.55 -7.68 14.55
C SER A 90 4.34 -6.43 13.69
N ALA A 91 5.39 -5.62 13.49
CA ALA A 91 5.37 -4.49 12.56
C ALA A 91 5.18 -4.96 11.11
N GLU A 92 5.90 -6.01 10.72
CA GLU A 92 5.83 -6.64 9.40
C GLU A 92 4.43 -7.13 9.08
N ASP A 93 3.84 -7.93 9.97
CA ASP A 93 2.49 -8.50 9.78
C ASP A 93 1.43 -7.41 9.63
N THR A 94 1.55 -6.35 10.44
CA THR A 94 0.61 -5.22 10.41
C THR A 94 0.77 -4.43 9.11
N ALA A 95 2.00 -4.09 8.74
CA ALA A 95 2.31 -3.37 7.51
C ALA A 95 1.90 -4.16 6.26
N ARG A 96 2.19 -5.46 6.22
CA ARG A 96 1.80 -6.36 5.13
C ARG A 96 0.29 -6.37 4.93
N LYS A 97 -0.48 -6.52 6.02
CA LYS A 97 -1.95 -6.46 5.98
C LYS A 97 -2.43 -5.10 5.46
N GLU A 98 -1.81 -4.01 5.90
CA GLU A 98 -2.17 -2.65 5.47
C GLU A 98 -1.88 -2.43 3.97
N VAL A 99 -0.71 -2.84 3.48
CA VAL A 99 -0.33 -2.72 2.06
C VAL A 99 -1.28 -3.51 1.18
N ILE A 100 -1.55 -4.78 1.51
CA ILE A 100 -2.46 -5.64 0.73
C ILE A 100 -3.85 -5.02 0.70
N LYS A 101 -4.38 -4.62 1.87
CA LYS A 101 -5.70 -4.00 1.98
C LYS A 101 -5.80 -2.73 1.15
N ASN A 102 -4.77 -1.87 1.17
CA ASN A 102 -4.76 -0.63 0.41
C ASN A 102 -4.68 -0.90 -1.10
N ALA A 103 -3.84 -1.85 -1.53
CA ALA A 103 -3.73 -2.26 -2.93
C ALA A 103 -5.04 -2.86 -3.47
N SER A 104 -5.67 -3.77 -2.71
CA SER A 104 -6.97 -4.35 -3.08
C SER A 104 -8.06 -3.27 -3.19
N ARG A 105 -8.15 -2.36 -2.21
CA ARG A 105 -9.08 -1.23 -2.27
C ARG A 105 -8.86 -0.35 -3.49
N GLU A 106 -7.62 -0.09 -3.84
CA GLU A 106 -7.30 0.72 -5.02
C GLU A 106 -7.71 0.00 -6.32
N ALA A 107 -7.42 -1.31 -6.43
CA ALA A 107 -7.84 -2.13 -7.55
C ALA A 107 -9.37 -2.14 -7.70
N GLU A 108 -10.11 -2.31 -6.60
CA GLU A 108 -11.58 -2.24 -6.60
C GLU A 108 -12.10 -0.88 -7.09
N VAL A 109 -11.51 0.23 -6.62
CA VAL A 109 -11.91 1.58 -7.06
C VAL A 109 -11.70 1.73 -8.56
N ARG A 110 -10.57 1.27 -9.09
CA ARG A 110 -10.28 1.30 -10.54
C ARG A 110 -11.24 0.42 -11.32
N ALA A 111 -11.52 -0.79 -10.84
CA ALA A 111 -12.48 -1.71 -11.46
C ALA A 111 -13.87 -1.07 -11.52
N ARG A 112 -14.35 -0.46 -10.43
CA ARG A 112 -15.64 0.26 -10.40
C ARG A 112 -15.68 1.40 -11.41
N ASN A 113 -14.63 2.22 -11.47
CA ASN A 113 -14.57 3.35 -12.42
C ASN A 113 -14.56 2.87 -13.88
N LEU A 114 -13.79 1.82 -14.20
CA LEU A 114 -13.77 1.23 -15.54
C LEU A 114 -15.13 0.62 -15.91
N ASN A 115 -15.79 -0.04 -14.96
CA ASN A 115 -17.13 -0.58 -15.18
C ASN A 115 -18.15 0.53 -15.48
N GLN A 116 -18.09 1.66 -14.76
CA GLN A 116 -18.94 2.82 -15.06
C GLN A 116 -18.71 3.35 -16.48
N GLN A 117 -17.46 3.42 -16.93
CA GLN A 117 -17.14 3.82 -18.31
C GLN A 117 -17.67 2.82 -19.34
N ILE A 118 -17.55 1.51 -19.07
CA ILE A 118 -18.09 0.44 -19.93
C ILE A 118 -19.61 0.55 -20.05
N VAL A 119 -20.31 0.76 -18.94
CA VAL A 119 -21.77 0.94 -18.92
C VAL A 119 -22.17 2.18 -19.73
N ALA A 120 -21.51 3.31 -19.49
CA ALA A 120 -21.79 4.55 -20.22
C ALA A 120 -21.55 4.42 -21.73
N LEU A 121 -20.49 3.72 -22.14
CA LEU A 121 -20.22 3.46 -23.57
C LEU A 121 -21.25 2.53 -24.21
N ARG A 122 -21.73 1.52 -23.48
CA ARG A 122 -22.81 0.64 -23.95
C ARG A 122 -24.11 1.40 -24.13
N GLU A 123 -24.48 2.22 -23.15
CA GLU A 123 -25.68 3.08 -23.24
C GLU A 123 -25.57 4.05 -24.41
N ARG A 124 -24.40 4.68 -24.60
CA ARG A 124 -24.14 5.52 -25.77
C ARG A 124 -24.25 4.75 -27.08
N GLY A 125 -23.67 3.55 -27.16
CA GLY A 125 -23.73 2.70 -28.34
C GLY A 125 -25.16 2.32 -28.71
N GLN A 126 -25.97 1.98 -27.71
CA GLN A 126 -27.39 1.71 -27.88
C GLN A 126 -28.15 2.93 -28.42
N ARG A 127 -27.97 4.11 -27.81
CA ARG A 127 -28.61 5.35 -28.29
C ARG A 127 -28.19 5.69 -29.72
N SER A 128 -26.89 5.58 -30.03
CA SER A 128 -26.39 5.81 -31.39
C SER A 128 -27.00 4.84 -32.41
N ARG A 129 -27.26 3.58 -32.03
CA ARG A 129 -27.99 2.64 -32.89
C ARG A 129 -29.44 3.08 -33.09
N GLU A 130 -30.13 3.48 -32.03
CA GLU A 130 -31.52 3.95 -32.08
C GLU A 130 -31.65 5.18 -32.99
N ASP A 131 -30.74 6.16 -32.84
CA ASP A 131 -30.66 7.34 -33.70
C ASP A 131 -30.40 6.97 -35.17
N LEU A 132 -29.48 6.02 -35.42
CA LEU A 132 -29.18 5.55 -36.77
C LEU A 132 -30.39 4.88 -37.42
N VAL A 133 -31.17 4.09 -36.67
CA VAL A 133 -32.40 3.48 -37.18
C VAL A 133 -33.40 4.55 -37.62
N ILE A 134 -33.56 5.63 -36.85
CA ILE A 134 -34.45 6.75 -37.21
C ILE A 134 -33.97 7.42 -38.50
N GLN A 135 -32.69 7.74 -38.61
CA GLN A 135 -32.11 8.35 -39.82
C GLN A 135 -32.29 7.45 -41.07
N LEU A 136 -32.08 6.14 -40.93
CA LEU A 136 -32.28 5.18 -42.01
C LEU A 136 -33.76 5.06 -42.40
N GLN A 137 -34.69 5.17 -41.45
CA GLN A 137 -36.14 5.17 -41.73
C GLN A 137 -36.56 6.43 -42.52
N GLU A 138 -36.02 7.60 -42.21
CA GLU A 138 -36.25 8.81 -42.99
C GLU A 138 -35.70 8.69 -44.41
N ALA A 139 -34.47 8.21 -44.55
CA ALA A 139 -33.85 7.95 -45.85
C ALA A 139 -34.65 6.92 -46.68
N LEU A 140 -35.19 5.88 -46.02
CA LEU A 140 -36.02 4.87 -46.67
C LEU A 140 -37.31 5.48 -47.23
N LYS A 141 -37.98 6.37 -46.49
CA LYS A 141 -39.19 7.07 -46.97
C LYS A 141 -38.90 7.90 -48.22
N ILE A 142 -37.77 8.61 -48.26
CA ILE A 142 -37.34 9.39 -49.41
C ILE A 142 -37.04 8.46 -50.60
N ALA A 143 -36.28 7.39 -50.39
CA ALA A 143 -35.96 6.43 -51.44
C ALA A 143 -37.23 5.79 -52.05
N GLN A 144 -38.23 5.49 -51.21
CA GLN A 144 -39.52 4.96 -51.66
C GLN A 144 -40.35 5.99 -52.44
N SER A 145 -40.37 7.26 -52.01
CA SER A 145 -41.15 8.30 -52.69
C SER A 145 -40.63 8.62 -54.10
N ILE A 146 -39.32 8.46 -54.33
CA ILE A 146 -38.69 8.66 -55.64
C ILE A 146 -38.55 7.35 -56.44
N GLY A 147 -39.03 6.21 -55.93
CA GLY A 147 -38.94 4.92 -56.62
C GLY A 147 -37.53 4.33 -56.74
N LEU A 148 -36.60 4.76 -55.89
CA LEU A 148 -35.20 4.30 -55.92
C LEU A 148 -35.05 3.00 -55.11
N GLU A 149 -35.10 1.86 -55.80
CA GLU A 149 -34.89 0.54 -55.17
C GLU A 149 -33.42 0.19 -54.97
N ASN A 150 -32.57 0.58 -55.93
CA ASN A 150 -31.16 0.23 -56.00
C ASN A 150 -30.31 1.48 -56.21
N PRO A 151 -29.02 1.45 -55.80
CA PRO A 151 -28.11 2.54 -56.11
C PRO A 151 -28.10 2.84 -57.61
N PRO A 152 -28.17 4.12 -58.02
CA PRO A 152 -28.11 4.47 -59.44
C PRO A 152 -26.73 4.07 -60.00
N ILE A 153 -26.72 3.47 -61.19
CA ILE A 153 -25.48 3.12 -61.88
C ILE A 153 -24.87 4.42 -62.42
N LEU A 154 -23.95 5.01 -61.67
CA LEU A 154 -23.15 6.15 -62.13
C LEU A 154 -21.99 5.60 -62.98
N SER A 155 -22.04 5.85 -64.29
CA SER A 155 -20.94 5.53 -65.21
C SER A 155 -19.75 6.44 -64.89
N GLY A 156 -18.71 5.91 -64.24
CA GLY A 156 -17.48 6.68 -63.96
C GLY A 156 -16.71 6.37 -62.67
N GLY A 157 -16.80 5.16 -62.11
CA GLY A 157 -15.94 4.72 -60.98
C GLY A 157 -16.23 5.36 -59.61
N LEU A 158 -17.01 6.45 -59.57
CA LEU A 158 -17.28 7.27 -58.38
C LEU A 158 -18.45 6.76 -57.51
N GLY A 159 -19.21 5.76 -57.97
CA GLY A 159 -20.45 5.33 -57.31
C GLY A 159 -20.26 4.62 -55.97
N GLY A 160 -19.09 4.00 -55.72
CA GLY A 160 -18.81 3.26 -54.49
C GLY A 160 -18.25 4.11 -53.35
N GLU A 161 -17.42 5.10 -53.67
CA GLU A 161 -16.69 5.92 -52.68
C GLU A 161 -17.47 7.19 -52.27
N VAL A 162 -18.20 7.83 -53.20
CA VAL A 162 -18.95 9.07 -52.93
C VAL A 162 -20.17 8.84 -52.02
N SER A 163 -20.74 7.62 -52.03
CA SER A 163 -21.86 7.26 -51.14
C SER A 163 -21.43 6.97 -49.69
N ALA A 164 -20.15 6.70 -49.43
CA ALA A 164 -19.65 6.36 -48.10
C ALA A 164 -19.15 7.58 -47.30
N ASP A 165 -18.72 8.65 -47.98
CA ASP A 165 -18.02 9.80 -47.37
C ASP A 165 -18.91 11.06 -47.17
N MET A 166 -20.04 11.15 -47.88
CA MET A 166 -20.94 12.31 -47.81
C MET A 166 -22.05 12.12 -46.76
N GLY A 167 -21.72 12.46 -45.51
CA GLY A 167 -22.54 12.24 -44.31
C GLY A 167 -24.02 12.58 -44.45
N GLY A 168 -24.88 11.63 -44.07
CA GLY A 168 -26.32 11.78 -43.79
C GLY A 168 -27.22 12.16 -44.98
N GLN A 169 -26.90 13.22 -45.70
CA GLN A 169 -27.75 13.87 -46.71
C GLN A 169 -27.98 13.02 -47.96
N LEU A 170 -27.12 12.05 -48.27
CA LEU A 170 -27.26 11.17 -49.44
C LEU A 170 -27.61 9.72 -49.08
N THR A 171 -27.96 9.44 -47.82
CA THR A 171 -28.24 8.07 -47.35
C THR A 171 -29.33 7.37 -48.16
N TYR A 172 -30.34 8.11 -48.66
CA TYR A 172 -31.41 7.56 -49.51
C TYR A 172 -30.89 7.02 -50.86
N MET A 173 -29.75 7.49 -51.36
CA MET A 173 -29.17 7.04 -52.64
C MET A 173 -28.72 5.57 -52.62
N ARG A 174 -28.59 4.97 -51.43
CA ARG A 174 -28.32 3.53 -51.25
C ARG A 174 -29.47 2.64 -51.71
N GLY A 175 -30.66 3.21 -51.92
CA GLY A 175 -31.85 2.52 -52.39
C GLY A 175 -32.66 1.84 -51.28
N SER A 176 -33.97 1.70 -51.49
CA SER A 176 -34.90 1.22 -50.47
C SER A 176 -34.66 -0.24 -50.05
N ARG A 177 -34.09 -1.10 -50.91
CA ARG A 177 -33.77 -2.50 -50.57
C ARG A 177 -32.66 -2.60 -49.52
N ALA A 178 -31.56 -1.87 -49.74
CA ALA A 178 -30.40 -1.88 -48.84
C ALA A 178 -30.75 -1.27 -47.47
N LEU A 179 -31.47 -0.14 -47.47
CA LEU A 179 -31.89 0.54 -46.25
C LEU A 179 -32.81 -0.34 -45.38
N ARG A 180 -33.76 -1.06 -46.00
CA ARG A 180 -34.65 -1.98 -45.28
C ARG A 180 -33.87 -3.12 -44.63
N ALA A 181 -32.94 -3.73 -45.37
CA ALA A 181 -32.10 -4.81 -44.87
C ALA A 181 -31.22 -4.35 -43.70
N GLU A 182 -30.69 -3.12 -43.76
CA GLU A 182 -29.88 -2.56 -42.67
C GLU A 182 -30.71 -2.23 -41.42
N ILE A 183 -31.89 -1.62 -41.57
CA ILE A 183 -32.81 -1.37 -40.46
C ILE A 183 -33.17 -2.69 -39.77
N GLU A 184 -33.52 -3.72 -40.54
CA GLU A 184 -33.86 -5.05 -40.03
C GLU A 184 -32.68 -5.70 -39.30
N ASN A 185 -31.45 -5.52 -39.80
CA ASN A 185 -30.23 -5.98 -39.12
C ASN A 185 -30.00 -5.25 -37.79
N LEU A 186 -30.12 -3.92 -37.78
CA LEU A 186 -29.92 -3.10 -36.58
C LEU A 186 -30.98 -3.38 -35.52
N GLN A 187 -32.25 -3.56 -35.91
CA GLN A 187 -33.34 -3.87 -34.99
C GLN A 187 -33.23 -5.28 -34.38
N ARG A 188 -32.66 -6.25 -35.10
CA ARG A 188 -32.43 -7.62 -34.59
C ARG A 188 -31.13 -7.78 -33.81
N ARG A 189 -30.26 -6.76 -33.82
CA ARG A 189 -28.96 -6.84 -33.17
C ARG A 189 -29.12 -6.97 -31.65
N GLN A 190 -28.54 -8.03 -31.08
CA GLN A 190 -28.61 -8.31 -29.64
C GLN A 190 -27.59 -7.52 -28.81
N SER A 191 -26.44 -7.16 -29.38
CA SER A 191 -25.37 -6.47 -28.66
C SER A 191 -24.65 -5.47 -29.56
N ASP A 192 -24.35 -4.30 -29.00
CA ASP A 192 -23.57 -3.25 -29.65
C ASP A 192 -22.08 -3.34 -29.33
N ASP A 193 -21.66 -4.22 -28.42
CA ASP A 193 -20.27 -4.33 -27.96
C ASP A 193 -19.24 -4.39 -29.11
N PRO A 194 -19.45 -5.17 -30.20
CA PRO A 194 -18.49 -5.21 -31.32
C PRO A 194 -18.37 -3.91 -32.11
N PHE A 195 -19.35 -3.02 -32.00
CA PHE A 195 -19.47 -1.78 -32.77
C PHE A 195 -19.11 -0.54 -31.96
N ILE A 196 -18.78 -0.70 -30.66
CA ILE A 196 -18.40 0.41 -29.77
C ILE A 196 -16.86 0.54 -29.75
N PRO A 197 -16.30 1.63 -30.30
CA PRO A 197 -14.86 1.85 -30.30
C PRO A 197 -14.29 1.91 -28.88
N GLY A 198 -13.15 1.25 -28.65
CA GLY A 198 -12.42 1.28 -27.38
C GLY A 198 -13.03 0.44 -26.25
N LEU A 199 -14.23 -0.13 -26.41
CA LEU A 199 -14.89 -0.93 -25.37
C LEU A 199 -14.05 -2.13 -24.94
N ARG A 200 -13.48 -2.85 -25.90
CA ARG A 200 -12.67 -4.06 -25.63
C ARG A 200 -11.43 -3.75 -24.78
N ALA A 201 -10.79 -2.61 -25.03
CA ALA A 201 -9.63 -2.18 -24.25
C ALA A 201 -10.00 -1.88 -22.78
N LEU A 202 -11.17 -1.28 -22.55
CA LEU A 202 -11.68 -1.05 -21.19
C LEU A 202 -12.07 -2.35 -20.49
N GLN A 203 -12.67 -3.30 -21.20
CA GLN A 203 -13.02 -4.62 -20.66
C GLN A 203 -11.77 -5.39 -20.19
N VAL A 204 -10.67 -5.36 -20.96
CA VAL A 204 -9.39 -5.98 -20.57
C VAL A 204 -8.81 -5.31 -19.32
N LYS A 205 -8.84 -3.98 -19.25
CA LYS A 205 -8.39 -3.26 -18.06
C LYS A 205 -9.27 -3.58 -16.84
N TYR A 206 -10.59 -3.64 -17.03
CA TYR A 206 -11.53 -3.98 -15.98
C TYR A 206 -11.25 -5.39 -15.45
N SER A 207 -11.10 -6.38 -16.33
CA SER A 207 -10.82 -7.76 -15.92
C SER A 207 -9.52 -7.86 -15.12
N LEU A 208 -8.47 -7.15 -15.53
CA LEU A 208 -7.20 -7.09 -14.82
C LEU A 208 -7.36 -6.61 -13.36
N PHE A 209 -8.09 -5.52 -13.13
CA PHE A 209 -8.29 -4.98 -11.79
C PHE A 209 -9.34 -5.75 -10.98
N ASN A 210 -10.32 -6.38 -11.64
CA ASN A 210 -11.36 -7.15 -10.99
C ASN A 210 -10.87 -8.53 -10.53
N SER A 211 -9.88 -9.11 -11.22
CA SER A 211 -9.22 -10.36 -10.83
C SER A 211 -7.95 -10.11 -10.01
N PHE A 212 -7.77 -8.91 -9.45
CA PHE A 212 -6.58 -8.58 -8.68
C PHE A 212 -6.63 -9.27 -7.31
N GLU A 213 -5.77 -10.26 -7.12
CA GLU A 213 -5.58 -10.97 -5.86
C GLU A 213 -4.10 -10.91 -5.46
N VAL A 214 -3.83 -10.64 -4.18
CA VAL A 214 -2.48 -10.57 -3.64
C VAL A 214 -2.32 -11.64 -2.58
N ALA A 215 -1.42 -12.58 -2.85
CA ALA A 215 -0.99 -13.60 -1.91
C ALA A 215 -0.11 -12.98 -0.81
N PRO A 216 -0.48 -13.07 0.48
CA PRO A 216 0.30 -12.46 1.56
C PRO A 216 1.75 -12.93 1.68
N GLU A 217 2.03 -14.16 1.28
CA GLU A 217 3.36 -14.77 1.25
C GLU A 217 4.33 -14.08 0.27
N ASN A 218 3.80 -13.42 -0.76
CA ASN A 218 4.61 -12.78 -1.80
C ASN A 218 4.86 -11.28 -1.50
N VAL A 219 4.44 -10.79 -0.33
CA VAL A 219 4.58 -9.37 0.04
C VAL A 219 5.62 -9.24 1.15
N SER A 220 6.81 -8.80 0.75
CA SER A 220 7.87 -8.36 1.67
C SER A 220 7.82 -6.84 1.82
N VAL A 221 7.84 -6.36 3.06
CA VAL A 221 7.70 -4.93 3.38
C VAL A 221 9.01 -4.28 3.85
N TYR A 222 10.04 -5.08 4.11
CA TYR A 222 11.39 -4.62 4.43
C TYR A 222 12.41 -5.68 4.02
N ARG A 223 13.68 -5.27 3.94
CA ARG A 223 14.83 -6.16 3.83
C ARG A 223 15.69 -5.96 5.06
N GLN A 224 16.04 -7.06 5.73
CA GLN A 224 16.99 -7.02 6.84
C GLN A 224 18.41 -6.91 6.29
N ASP A 225 19.20 -6.01 6.87
CA ASP A 225 20.62 -5.84 6.55
C ASP A 225 21.48 -6.40 7.69
N GLY A 226 21.92 -7.66 7.53
CA GLY A 226 22.72 -8.38 8.53
C GLY A 226 21.93 -9.04 9.67
N PRO A 227 22.58 -9.89 10.49
CA PRO A 227 21.95 -10.54 11.63
C PRO A 227 21.64 -9.53 12.75
N ILE A 228 20.71 -9.89 13.65
CA ILE A 228 20.50 -9.13 14.89
C ILE A 228 21.76 -9.28 15.75
N GLU A 229 22.51 -8.19 15.92
CA GLU A 229 23.73 -8.18 16.73
C GLU A 229 23.41 -8.30 18.22
N ILE A 230 24.07 -9.22 18.91
CA ILE A 230 23.98 -9.41 20.35
C ILE A 230 25.27 -8.86 20.95
N PRO A 231 25.24 -7.85 21.85
CA PRO A 231 26.45 -7.33 22.45
C PRO A 231 27.12 -8.38 23.33
N ASP A 232 28.37 -8.74 23.01
CA ASP A 232 29.18 -9.67 23.81
C ASP A 232 29.68 -9.03 25.14
N THR A 233 29.50 -7.72 25.32
CA THR A 233 29.92 -6.98 26.53
C THR A 233 28.82 -6.07 27.07
N PRO A 234 28.72 -5.88 28.40
CA PRO A 234 27.72 -5.00 29.01
C PRO A 234 27.91 -3.53 28.59
N VAL A 235 26.88 -2.95 27.97
CA VAL A 235 26.93 -1.60 27.38
C VAL A 235 27.10 -0.46 28.42
N ARG A 236 26.70 -0.68 29.68
CA ARG A 236 26.57 0.42 30.67
C ARG A 236 27.31 0.22 32.00
N VAL A 237 28.28 -0.69 32.08
CA VAL A 237 29.14 -0.77 33.28
C VAL A 237 30.45 -0.04 33.00
N LYS A 238 30.57 1.20 33.49
CA LYS A 238 31.86 1.91 33.51
C LYS A 238 32.70 1.38 34.66
N VAL A 239 33.27 0.18 34.50
CA VAL A 239 34.03 -0.52 35.55
C VAL A 239 35.13 0.38 36.13
N GLY A 240 35.79 1.18 35.29
CA GLY A 240 36.79 2.16 35.74
C GLY A 240 36.24 3.25 36.67
N LEU A 241 35.00 3.70 36.46
CA LEU A 241 34.37 4.71 37.32
C LEU A 241 33.97 4.13 38.68
N ILE A 242 33.49 2.87 38.69
CA ILE A 242 33.20 2.13 39.93
C ILE A 242 34.50 1.92 40.73
N LEU A 243 35.58 1.51 40.06
CA LEU A 243 36.88 1.29 40.68
C LEU A 243 37.46 2.60 41.26
N ALA A 244 37.35 3.72 40.52
CA ALA A 244 37.80 5.02 40.97
C ALA A 244 37.05 5.51 42.22
N ILE A 245 35.73 5.38 42.25
CA ILE A 245 34.90 5.74 43.42
C ILE A 245 35.24 4.84 44.62
N GLY A 246 35.42 3.53 44.39
CA GLY A 246 35.81 2.58 45.43
C GLY A 246 37.16 2.90 46.06
N LEU A 247 38.17 3.23 45.24
CA LEU A 247 39.49 3.66 45.71
C LEU A 247 39.39 4.93 46.56
N LEU A 248 38.65 5.93 46.09
CA LEU A 248 38.51 7.22 46.74
C LEU A 248 37.84 7.06 48.13
N LEU A 249 36.75 6.30 48.20
CA LEU A 249 36.08 5.98 49.47
C LEU A 249 36.98 5.17 50.40
N GLY A 250 37.76 4.21 49.87
CA GLY A 250 38.72 3.44 50.64
C GLY A 250 39.82 4.31 51.26
N CYS A 251 40.38 5.26 50.49
CA CYS A 251 41.36 6.21 51.00
C CYS A 251 40.79 7.11 52.10
N VAL A 252 39.57 7.63 51.91
CA VAL A 252 38.91 8.49 52.92
C VAL A 252 38.68 7.72 54.22
N LEU A 253 38.16 6.49 54.15
CA LEU A 253 37.98 5.65 55.33
C LEU A 253 39.31 5.30 56.01
N GLY A 254 40.37 5.02 55.23
CA GLY A 254 41.71 4.77 55.76
C GLY A 254 42.26 5.96 56.55
N VAL A 255 42.09 7.18 56.04
CA VAL A 255 42.51 8.42 56.72
C VAL A 255 41.72 8.63 58.02
N ILE A 256 40.40 8.41 58.01
CA ILE A 256 39.56 8.55 59.21
C ILE A 256 40.01 7.56 60.30
N VAL A 257 40.26 6.29 59.95
CA VAL A 257 40.74 5.28 60.90
C VAL A 257 42.12 5.65 61.45
N ALA A 258 43.03 6.13 60.60
CA ALA A 258 44.36 6.57 61.02
C ALA A 258 44.30 7.75 62.00
N LEU A 259 43.49 8.77 61.71
CA LEU A 259 43.29 9.92 62.59
C LEU A 259 42.60 9.55 63.90
N GLY A 260 41.58 8.69 63.85
CA GLY A 260 40.90 8.20 65.05
C GLY A 260 41.84 7.41 65.96
N ARG A 261 42.71 6.56 65.37
CA ARG A 261 43.74 5.84 66.12
C ARG A 261 44.77 6.77 66.73
N TRP A 262 45.22 7.77 65.97
CA TRP A 262 46.17 8.77 66.45
C TRP A 262 45.60 9.60 67.61
N LEU A 263 44.34 10.05 67.53
CA LEU A 263 43.65 10.74 68.61
C LEU A 263 43.47 9.87 69.85
N TYR A 264 43.15 8.59 69.68
CA TYR A 264 43.04 7.64 70.79
C TYR A 264 44.37 7.42 71.51
N GLU A 265 45.48 7.31 70.77
CA GLU A 265 46.82 7.18 71.33
C GLU A 265 47.29 8.47 72.03
N MET A 266 46.89 9.64 71.53
CA MET A 266 47.19 10.94 72.14
C MET A 266 46.42 11.20 73.44
N ASN A 267 45.20 10.67 73.57
CA ASN A 267 44.38 10.81 74.78
C ASN A 267 44.69 9.77 75.87
N ARG A 268 45.66 8.88 75.64
CA ARG A 268 46.10 7.81 76.55
C ARG A 268 47.46 8.08 77.20
N LYS A 269 48.07 9.24 76.91
CA LYS A 269 49.20 9.81 77.65
C LYS A 269 48.68 10.86 78.63
#